data_AF-A0A935XGC1-F1
#
_entry.id   AF-A0A935XGC1-F1
#
_cell.length_a   1.000
_cell.length_b   1.000
_cell.length_c   1.000
_cell.angle_alpha   90.00
_cell.angle_beta   90.00
_cell.angle_gamma   90.00
#
_symmetry.space_group_name_H-M   'P 1'
#
loop_
_entity.id
_entity.type
_entity.pdbx_description
1 polymer ?
#
loop_
_entity_poly.entity_id
_entity_poly.type
_entity_poly.pdbx_seq_one_letter_code
_entity_poly.pdbx_strand_id
1 'polypeptide(L)'
;MLSPVSRAVLAAALLATGACQRSDAPTATAVSDHGSAPTSDHTGHSVVAPASGNSSAMGTWRPGRFDSCTAAVHDQFAVTGPDGKRYPTWHPPVDPATGCTFGHEHGRDPRGSKLYALVGAVPFGVANEALLSWQPGAMRHEDHVGHKIEWENDVQLHYSVNGARVPFGVTCDWMAKLHQGTHSPDALVNNTHEIFYAVRCSDGTFLQATVLSRIDRVARFERGCAKGTFVKTDLTPMPGQLNGRGTRLIPDRTCADKYLLVPAGRWSSYSALYEDWVTSNYLRDASGRQIAYFDPHFAVFNPARYHDPRVASRLSYALDLCYERIGSGSTQRRTRGGECDWGTNYGQLKLTWDDPRSPFNGSHRETYFNQTTISNAGGPTTWYTDPFGGNASRTPFTGSIAQRVASLDNTRPYPLESQAVGANRPYGGQGVHAPN
;
A
#
# COMPACT_ATOMS: atom_id res chain seq x y z
N MET A 1 43.11 -19.59 14.32
CA MET A 1 43.57 -18.50 13.43
C MET A 1 43.02 -18.78 12.03
N LEU A 2 41.97 -18.06 11.62
CA LEU A 2 41.38 -18.11 10.28
C LEU A 2 40.97 -16.67 9.91
N SER A 3 41.21 -16.31 8.65
CA SER A 3 41.32 -14.96 8.06
C SER A 3 39.96 -14.39 7.58
N PRO A 4 39.77 -13.05 7.51
CA PRO A 4 38.47 -12.43 7.37
C PRO A 4 38.09 -12.17 5.90
N VAL A 5 37.05 -12.88 5.43
CA VAL A 5 36.26 -12.50 4.24
C VAL A 5 34.83 -12.29 4.73
N SER A 6 34.49 -11.03 5.04
CA SER A 6 33.10 -10.55 5.23
C SER A 6 33.15 -9.05 5.55
N ARG A 7 33.33 -8.22 4.51
CA ARG A 7 33.08 -6.76 4.52
C ARG A 7 33.42 -6.20 3.15
N ALA A 8 32.46 -6.19 2.22
CA ALA A 8 32.34 -5.25 1.10
C ALA A 8 31.35 -5.77 0.03
N VAL A 9 30.05 -5.57 0.23
CA VAL A 9 29.09 -5.37 -0.88
C VAL A 9 27.93 -4.53 -0.31
N LEU A 10 28.09 -3.20 -0.27
CA LEU A 10 26.98 -2.24 -0.28
C LEU A 10 27.53 -0.81 -0.46
N ALA A 11 28.12 -0.53 -1.63
CA ALA A 11 28.42 0.83 -2.07
C ALA A 11 28.92 0.80 -3.53
N ALA A 12 28.01 0.87 -4.50
CA ALA A 12 28.31 1.36 -5.86
C ALA A 12 27.04 1.34 -6.72
N ALA A 13 26.30 2.46 -6.75
CA ALA A 13 25.47 2.87 -7.88
C ALA A 13 24.99 4.33 -7.70
N LEU A 14 25.95 5.25 -7.63
CA LEU A 14 25.71 6.66 -7.97
C LEU A 14 26.85 7.09 -8.89
N LEU A 15 26.48 7.83 -9.95
CA LEU A 15 27.29 8.49 -10.98
C LEU A 15 27.15 7.86 -12.38
N ALA A 16 26.14 8.34 -13.11
CA ALA A 16 26.26 8.58 -14.55
C ALA A 16 25.33 9.75 -14.94
N THR A 17 25.93 10.93 -15.07
CA THR A 17 25.36 12.10 -15.72
C THR A 17 25.29 11.86 -17.23
N GLY A 18 24.12 12.04 -17.84
CA GLY A 18 23.92 11.96 -19.29
C GLY A 18 22.88 12.99 -19.74
N ALA A 19 23.25 13.79 -20.73
CA ALA A 19 22.66 15.05 -21.11
C ALA A 19 21.23 14.98 -21.68
N CYS A 20 20.51 16.10 -21.52
CA CYS A 20 19.29 16.47 -22.21
C CYS A 20 19.44 16.39 -23.73
N GLN A 21 18.57 15.62 -24.40
CA GLN A 21 18.10 15.95 -25.74
C GLN A 21 16.59 15.68 -25.83
N ARG A 22 15.84 16.74 -26.13
CA ARG A 22 14.43 16.70 -26.54
C ARG A 22 14.35 16.09 -27.93
N SER A 23 13.45 15.13 -28.10
CA SER A 23 13.01 14.66 -29.42
C SER A 23 11.50 14.51 -29.41
N ASP A 24 10.87 15.45 -30.10
CA ASP A 24 9.56 15.50 -30.76
C ASP A 24 8.49 14.44 -30.44
N ALA A 25 7.35 14.95 -29.98
CA ALA A 25 6.09 14.24 -29.83
C ALA A 25 5.42 14.02 -31.20
N PRO A 26 4.88 12.82 -31.50
CA PRO A 26 3.95 12.66 -32.60
C PRO A 26 2.51 12.89 -32.12
N THR A 27 1.84 13.77 -32.84
CA THR A 27 0.41 14.10 -32.79
C THR A 27 -0.46 12.85 -32.94
N ALA A 28 -1.28 12.53 -31.93
CA ALA A 28 -2.30 11.50 -32.02
C ALA A 28 -3.59 12.10 -32.62
N THR A 29 -3.86 11.78 -33.87
CA THR A 29 -5.11 12.09 -34.57
C THR A 29 -6.24 11.22 -34.01
N ALA A 30 -7.28 11.85 -33.48
CA ALA A 30 -8.50 11.19 -33.04
C ALA A 30 -9.27 10.65 -34.26
N VAL A 31 -9.50 9.34 -34.28
CA VAL A 31 -10.53 8.72 -35.13
C VAL A 31 -11.50 8.02 -34.19
N SER A 32 -12.68 8.61 -34.08
CA SER A 32 -13.88 8.00 -33.52
C SER A 32 -14.38 6.93 -34.46
N ASP A 33 -14.55 5.70 -33.97
CA ASP A 33 -15.44 4.74 -34.62
C ASP A 33 -16.23 3.94 -33.58
N HIS A 34 -17.56 4.01 -33.74
CA HIS A 34 -18.55 3.30 -32.96
C HIS A 34 -18.70 1.89 -33.56
N GLY A 35 -18.37 0.86 -32.79
CA GLY A 35 -18.55 -0.53 -33.23
C GLY A 35 -18.58 -1.51 -32.06
N SER A 36 -19.78 -1.79 -31.57
CA SER A 36 -20.25 -2.95 -30.80
C SER A 36 -19.19 -3.92 -30.26
N ALA A 37 -18.94 -3.86 -28.94
CA ALA A 37 -18.17 -4.88 -28.22
C ALA A 37 -19.05 -6.11 -27.89
N PRO A 38 -18.49 -7.34 -27.95
CA PRO A 38 -19.17 -8.57 -27.57
C PRO A 38 -19.32 -8.66 -26.04
N THR A 39 -20.43 -9.26 -25.61
CA THR A 39 -20.81 -9.47 -24.21
C THR A 39 -19.72 -10.21 -23.42
N SER A 40 -19.08 -9.52 -22.47
CA SER A 40 -18.23 -10.11 -21.45
C SER A 40 -19.10 -10.75 -20.36
N ASP A 41 -18.90 -12.05 -20.17
CA ASP A 41 -19.54 -12.83 -19.11
C ASP A 41 -18.88 -12.47 -17.76
N HIS A 42 -19.41 -11.43 -17.10
CA HIS A 42 -18.92 -10.91 -15.81
C HIS A 42 -19.49 -11.65 -14.58
N THR A 43 -20.25 -12.72 -14.75
CA THR A 43 -20.97 -13.36 -13.63
C THR A 43 -20.25 -14.58 -13.07
N GLY A 44 -19.19 -14.34 -12.29
CA GLY A 44 -18.51 -15.36 -11.49
C GLY A 44 -18.76 -15.28 -9.99
N HIS A 45 -19.74 -14.49 -9.53
CA HIS A 45 -20.11 -14.38 -8.12
C HIS A 45 -21.45 -15.07 -7.90
N SER A 46 -21.44 -16.29 -7.36
CA SER A 46 -22.67 -16.94 -6.91
C SER A 46 -23.05 -16.36 -5.54
N VAL A 47 -24.18 -15.66 -5.49
CA VAL A 47 -24.61 -14.76 -4.42
C VAL A 47 -25.44 -15.50 -3.36
N VAL A 48 -25.20 -15.22 -2.09
CA VAL A 48 -26.19 -15.42 -1.01
C VAL A 48 -26.80 -14.04 -0.71
N ALA A 49 -27.97 -13.76 -1.32
CA ALA A 49 -28.82 -12.56 -1.23
C ALA A 49 -28.32 -11.23 -1.88
N PRO A 50 -29.21 -10.42 -2.51
CA PRO A 50 -28.82 -9.16 -3.12
C PRO A 50 -28.67 -8.09 -2.03
N ALA A 51 -27.45 -7.74 -1.65
CA ALA A 51 -27.27 -6.57 -0.80
C ALA A 51 -27.45 -5.31 -1.66
N SER A 52 -28.64 -4.70 -1.62
CA SER A 52 -28.85 -3.36 -2.15
C SER A 52 -28.44 -2.32 -1.11
N GLY A 53 -27.55 -1.39 -1.46
CA GLY A 53 -27.17 -0.28 -0.58
C GLY A 53 -25.68 0.07 -0.62
N ASN A 54 -25.27 0.95 0.27
CA ASN A 54 -23.88 1.38 0.43
C ASN A 54 -23.13 0.44 1.39
N SER A 55 -21.84 0.20 1.13
CA SER A 55 -20.93 -0.35 2.13
C SER A 55 -20.64 0.66 3.24
N SER A 56 -20.11 0.22 4.39
CA SER A 56 -19.70 1.10 5.48
C SER A 56 -18.56 2.07 5.11
N ALA A 57 -17.80 1.75 4.05
CA ALA A 57 -16.74 2.63 3.55
C ALA A 57 -17.30 3.80 2.71
N MET A 58 -18.48 3.64 2.10
CA MET A 58 -19.05 4.61 1.19
C MET A 58 -19.56 5.86 1.94
N GLY A 59 -19.25 7.06 1.43
CA GLY A 59 -19.73 8.32 1.99
C GLY A 59 -19.08 8.74 3.30
N THR A 60 -17.91 8.16 3.63
CA THR A 60 -17.13 8.47 4.84
C THR A 60 -16.19 9.67 4.67
N TRP A 61 -15.71 9.93 3.46
CA TRP A 61 -14.81 11.05 3.18
C TRP A 61 -15.52 12.39 3.34
N ARG A 62 -14.78 13.39 3.85
CA ARG A 62 -15.23 14.76 4.00
C ARG A 62 -14.10 15.70 3.55
N PRO A 63 -14.40 16.78 2.81
CA PRO A 63 -13.39 17.73 2.40
C PRO A 63 -12.76 18.40 3.62
N GLY A 64 -11.43 18.46 3.62
CA GLY A 64 -10.62 19.28 4.51
C GLY A 64 -10.53 20.73 4.04
N ARG A 65 -9.80 21.56 4.80
CA ARG A 65 -9.71 23.01 4.53
C ARG A 65 -8.98 23.39 3.24
N PHE A 66 -8.23 22.47 2.64
CA PHE A 66 -7.52 22.68 1.39
C PHE A 66 -8.19 21.97 0.20
N ASP A 67 -9.29 21.26 0.46
CA ASP A 67 -10.05 20.55 -0.56
C ASP A 67 -11.11 21.45 -1.16
N SER A 68 -11.30 21.33 -2.47
CA SER A 68 -12.30 22.10 -3.19
C SER A 68 -13.44 21.24 -3.72
N CYS A 69 -13.28 19.92 -3.76
CA CYS A 69 -14.36 19.01 -4.11
C CYS A 69 -15.35 18.83 -2.95
N THR A 70 -16.62 18.61 -3.30
CA THR A 70 -17.64 18.23 -2.30
C THR A 70 -17.64 16.73 -2.07
N ALA A 71 -18.11 16.28 -0.89
CA ALA A 71 -18.31 14.86 -0.62
C ALA A 71 -19.22 14.18 -1.66
N ALA A 72 -20.22 14.90 -2.18
CA ALA A 72 -21.11 14.37 -3.21
C ALA A 72 -20.39 14.11 -4.55
N VAL A 73 -19.40 14.92 -4.93
CA VAL A 73 -18.57 14.68 -6.12
C VAL A 73 -17.65 13.49 -5.90
N HIS A 74 -16.98 13.44 -4.75
CA HIS A 74 -16.14 12.30 -4.36
C HIS A 74 -16.91 10.98 -4.38
N ASP A 75 -18.13 10.98 -3.83
CA ASP A 75 -18.94 9.80 -3.71
C ASP A 75 -19.50 9.30 -5.06
N GLN A 76 -19.29 10.01 -6.17
CA GLN A 76 -19.59 9.51 -7.53
C GLN A 76 -18.62 8.41 -7.97
N PHE A 77 -17.39 8.40 -7.43
CA PHE A 77 -16.38 7.38 -7.70
C PHE A 77 -16.67 6.13 -6.88
N ALA A 78 -17.55 5.29 -7.42
CA ALA A 78 -17.99 4.07 -6.77
C ALA A 78 -18.15 2.91 -7.74
N VAL A 79 -18.08 1.69 -7.21
CA VAL A 79 -18.29 0.43 -7.93
C VAL A 79 -19.22 -0.48 -7.11
N THR A 80 -19.92 -1.38 -7.80
CA THR A 80 -20.63 -2.47 -7.12
C THR A 80 -19.65 -3.57 -6.75
N GLY A 81 -19.56 -3.90 -5.46
CA GLY A 81 -18.70 -4.96 -4.95
C GLY A 81 -19.28 -6.36 -5.18
N PRO A 82 -18.53 -7.42 -4.82
CA PRO A 82 -18.93 -8.81 -5.05
C PRO A 82 -20.15 -9.26 -4.22
N ASP A 83 -20.50 -8.51 -3.17
CA ASP A 83 -21.70 -8.74 -2.35
C ASP A 83 -22.93 -7.93 -2.84
N GLY A 84 -22.78 -7.13 -3.91
CA GLY A 84 -23.84 -6.30 -4.48
C GLY A 84 -23.94 -4.88 -3.90
N LYS A 85 -23.17 -4.55 -2.85
CA LYS A 85 -23.17 -3.18 -2.28
C LYS A 85 -22.37 -2.22 -3.14
N ARG A 86 -22.65 -0.92 -2.99
CA ARG A 86 -21.88 0.18 -3.57
C ARG A 86 -20.70 0.52 -2.66
N TYR A 87 -19.49 0.48 -3.20
CA TYR A 87 -18.23 0.80 -2.51
C TYR A 87 -17.56 2.00 -3.16
N PRO A 88 -16.80 2.80 -2.39
CA PRO A 88 -15.83 3.69 -2.99
C PRO A 88 -14.83 2.91 -3.84
N THR A 89 -14.29 3.57 -4.86
CA THR A 89 -13.21 3.03 -5.69
C THR A 89 -12.23 4.13 -6.07
N TRP A 90 -11.23 3.81 -6.89
CA TRP A 90 -10.20 4.75 -7.31
C TRP A 90 -10.78 5.99 -7.99
N HIS A 91 -10.23 7.15 -7.64
CA HIS A 91 -10.40 8.41 -8.35
C HIS A 91 -9.03 9.10 -8.53
N PRO A 92 -8.88 9.95 -9.56
CA PRO A 92 -7.71 10.82 -9.67
C PRO A 92 -7.70 11.87 -8.54
N PRO A 93 -6.55 12.48 -8.19
CA PRO A 93 -6.49 13.47 -7.10
C PRO A 93 -7.28 14.76 -7.37
N VAL A 94 -7.50 15.05 -8.65
CA VAL A 94 -8.26 16.18 -9.16
C VAL A 94 -9.45 15.63 -9.94
N ASP A 95 -10.66 16.10 -9.65
CA ASP A 95 -11.84 15.73 -10.41
C ASP A 95 -11.70 16.21 -11.86
N PRO A 96 -11.73 15.30 -12.86
CA PRO A 96 -11.52 15.68 -14.25
C PRO A 96 -12.65 16.54 -14.83
N ALA A 97 -13.85 16.54 -14.23
CA ALA A 97 -14.99 17.30 -14.75
C ALA A 97 -14.95 18.77 -14.31
N THR A 98 -14.54 19.05 -13.07
CA THR A 98 -14.60 20.39 -12.46
C THR A 98 -13.23 21.00 -12.18
N GLY A 99 -12.16 20.20 -12.12
CA GLY A 99 -10.83 20.64 -11.72
C GLY A 99 -10.67 20.87 -10.21
N CYS A 100 -11.67 20.52 -9.39
CA CYS A 100 -11.55 20.56 -7.94
C CYS A 100 -10.59 19.47 -7.43
N THR A 101 -10.05 19.65 -6.22
CA THR A 101 -9.09 18.75 -5.57
C THR A 101 -9.76 17.96 -4.43
N PHE A 102 -9.44 16.68 -4.32
CA PHE A 102 -9.89 15.80 -3.23
C PHE A 102 -8.95 15.75 -2.02
N GLY A 103 -7.76 16.35 -2.12
CA GLY A 103 -6.78 16.37 -1.02
C GLY A 103 -5.89 15.15 -0.92
N HIS A 104 -6.23 14.07 -1.61
CA HIS A 104 -5.55 12.78 -1.50
C HIS A 104 -5.52 12.06 -2.84
N GLU A 105 -4.73 10.99 -2.90
CA GLU A 105 -4.55 10.17 -4.10
C GLU A 105 -4.74 8.68 -3.77
N HIS A 106 -5.08 7.85 -4.76
CA HIS A 106 -5.28 6.40 -4.60
C HIS A 106 -4.25 5.56 -5.34
N GLY A 107 -3.07 6.11 -5.61
CA GLY A 107 -2.05 5.52 -6.45
C GLY A 107 -2.45 5.55 -7.92
N ARG A 108 -2.04 4.52 -8.66
CA ARG A 108 -2.24 4.48 -10.12
C ARG A 108 -3.68 4.20 -10.50
N ASP A 109 -4.10 4.82 -11.59
CA ASP A 109 -5.35 4.47 -12.27
C ASP A 109 -5.35 2.98 -12.65
N PRO A 110 -6.26 2.16 -12.09
CA PRO A 110 -6.27 0.73 -12.35
C PRO A 110 -6.55 0.39 -13.82
N ARG A 111 -7.16 1.31 -14.59
CA ARG A 111 -7.48 1.10 -16.01
C ARG A 111 -6.27 0.90 -16.91
N GLY A 112 -5.07 1.33 -16.49
CA GLY A 112 -3.85 1.09 -17.25
C GLY A 112 -3.26 -0.32 -17.07
N SER A 113 -3.74 -1.10 -16.09
CA SER A 113 -3.30 -2.48 -15.91
C SER A 113 -3.92 -3.40 -16.95
N LYS A 114 -3.15 -4.35 -17.49
CA LYS A 114 -3.65 -5.44 -18.34
C LYS A 114 -4.59 -6.40 -17.59
N LEU A 115 -4.64 -6.32 -16.26
CA LEU A 115 -5.59 -7.07 -15.43
C LEU A 115 -6.96 -6.38 -15.34
N TYR A 116 -7.10 -5.10 -15.68
CA TYR A 116 -8.34 -4.35 -15.48
C TYR A 116 -9.53 -4.99 -16.20
N ALA A 117 -9.35 -5.47 -17.43
CA ALA A 117 -10.40 -6.15 -18.17
C ALA A 117 -10.92 -7.43 -17.46
N LEU A 118 -10.09 -8.05 -16.63
CA LEU A 118 -10.41 -9.26 -15.89
C LEU A 118 -10.98 -8.98 -14.50
N VAL A 119 -10.44 -7.98 -13.80
CA VAL A 119 -10.75 -7.70 -12.37
C VAL A 119 -11.69 -6.52 -12.17
N GLY A 120 -11.82 -5.63 -13.15
CA GLY A 120 -12.62 -4.42 -13.08
C GLY A 120 -12.05 -3.35 -12.13
N ALA A 121 -12.89 -2.41 -11.73
CA ALA A 121 -12.56 -1.44 -10.70
C ALA A 121 -12.46 -2.11 -9.33
N VAL A 122 -11.48 -1.69 -8.52
CA VAL A 122 -11.21 -2.29 -7.20
C VAL A 122 -12.10 -1.62 -6.15
N PRO A 123 -13.08 -2.34 -5.54
CA PRO A 123 -13.86 -1.80 -4.43
C PRO A 123 -12.98 -1.65 -3.17
N PHE A 124 -13.20 -0.57 -2.42
CA PHE A 124 -12.49 -0.29 -1.18
C PHE A 124 -13.33 -0.66 0.04
N GLY A 125 -12.91 -1.65 0.82
CA GLY A 125 -13.54 -2.05 2.08
C GLY A 125 -14.29 -3.39 2.06
N VAL A 126 -14.12 -4.21 1.02
CA VAL A 126 -14.81 -5.51 0.89
C VAL A 126 -14.50 -6.48 2.02
N ALA A 127 -13.24 -6.60 2.43
CA ALA A 127 -12.83 -7.49 3.50
C ALA A 127 -13.28 -6.96 4.87
N ASN A 128 -13.33 -5.64 5.04
CA ASN A 128 -13.91 -5.00 6.23
C ASN A 128 -15.42 -5.30 6.36
N GLU A 129 -16.17 -5.21 5.26
CA GLU A 129 -17.60 -5.58 5.21
C GLU A 129 -17.82 -7.07 5.49
N ALA A 130 -16.98 -7.93 4.91
CA ALA A 130 -17.04 -9.36 5.15
C ALA A 130 -16.74 -9.70 6.62
N LEU A 131 -15.81 -8.99 7.26
CA LEU A 131 -15.49 -9.16 8.68
C LEU A 131 -16.68 -8.92 9.59
N LEU A 132 -17.48 -7.88 9.33
CA LEU A 132 -18.67 -7.61 10.13
C LEU A 132 -19.66 -8.78 10.12
N SER A 133 -19.78 -9.46 8.98
CA SER A 133 -20.66 -10.61 8.81
C SER A 133 -20.07 -11.89 9.41
N TRP A 134 -18.75 -12.08 9.27
CA TRP A 134 -18.02 -13.25 9.77
C TRP A 134 -17.90 -13.24 11.30
N GLN A 135 -17.60 -12.08 11.88
CA GLN A 135 -17.40 -11.90 13.31
C GLN A 135 -18.16 -10.64 13.77
N PRO A 136 -19.45 -10.76 14.10
CA PRO A 136 -20.24 -9.64 14.61
C PRO A 136 -19.56 -8.96 15.80
N GLY A 137 -19.46 -7.63 15.76
CA GLY A 137 -18.76 -6.82 16.76
C GLY A 137 -17.26 -6.64 16.52
N ALA A 138 -16.66 -7.36 15.57
CA ALA A 138 -15.32 -7.07 15.05
C ALA A 138 -15.46 -6.22 13.79
N MET A 139 -15.62 -4.91 13.95
CA MET A 139 -15.64 -3.98 12.82
C MET A 139 -14.30 -3.29 12.63
N ARG A 140 -13.72 -3.43 11.44
CA ARG A 140 -12.53 -2.70 11.03
C ARG A 140 -12.96 -1.53 10.12
N HIS A 141 -12.73 -0.31 10.59
CA HIS A 141 -12.98 0.89 9.79
C HIS A 141 -11.66 1.44 9.29
N GLU A 142 -11.44 1.32 7.99
CA GLU A 142 -10.31 1.88 7.29
C GLU A 142 -10.67 3.25 6.74
N ASP A 143 -9.77 4.22 6.84
CA ASP A 143 -9.97 5.52 6.26
C ASP A 143 -9.91 5.43 4.73
N HIS A 144 -10.75 6.24 4.07
CA HIS A 144 -10.83 6.21 2.62
C HIS A 144 -9.47 6.51 1.96
N VAL A 145 -8.78 7.55 2.45
CA VAL A 145 -7.55 8.06 1.83
C VAL A 145 -6.41 7.04 1.83
N GLY A 146 -6.39 6.10 2.78
CA GLY A 146 -5.36 5.07 2.88
C GLY A 146 -5.37 4.03 1.74
N HIS A 147 -6.41 3.93 0.91
CA HIS A 147 -6.44 2.92 -0.16
C HIS A 147 -5.54 3.27 -1.34
N LYS A 148 -4.39 2.59 -1.50
CA LYS A 148 -3.41 2.85 -2.57
C LYS A 148 -3.30 1.69 -3.55
N ILE A 149 -3.52 1.96 -4.83
CA ILE A 149 -3.41 1.02 -5.93
C ILE A 149 -2.04 1.15 -6.61
N GLU A 150 -1.42 0.00 -6.87
CA GLU A 150 -0.23 -0.12 -7.70
C GLU A 150 -0.37 -1.32 -8.64
N TRP A 151 0.19 -1.24 -9.83
CA TRP A 151 0.21 -2.31 -10.81
C TRP A 151 1.44 -2.20 -11.70
N GLU A 152 1.86 -3.31 -12.29
CA GLU A 152 2.88 -3.31 -13.34
C GLU A 152 2.55 -4.39 -14.36
N ASN A 153 2.72 -4.09 -15.64
CA ASN A 153 2.48 -5.03 -16.73
C ASN A 153 3.80 -5.61 -17.21
N ASP A 154 3.75 -6.83 -17.75
CA ASP A 154 4.89 -7.46 -18.43
C ASP A 154 6.18 -7.58 -17.58
N VAL A 155 6.05 -7.81 -16.27
CA VAL A 155 7.20 -7.95 -15.36
C VAL A 155 7.89 -9.29 -15.56
N GLN A 156 9.13 -9.28 -16.08
CA GLN A 156 9.96 -10.48 -16.17
C GLN A 156 10.44 -10.91 -14.77
N LEU A 157 10.08 -12.12 -14.36
CA LEU A 157 10.52 -12.67 -13.10
C LEU A 157 11.99 -13.10 -13.17
N HIS A 158 12.67 -12.96 -12.04
CA HIS A 158 14.08 -13.34 -11.90
C HIS A 158 14.27 -14.22 -10.67
N TYR A 159 15.36 -14.97 -10.64
CA TYR A 159 15.88 -15.63 -9.45
C TYR A 159 17.36 -15.30 -9.30
N SER A 160 17.89 -15.44 -8.08
CA SER A 160 19.29 -15.16 -7.79
C SER A 160 20.17 -16.41 -7.92
N VAL A 161 21.26 -16.31 -8.68
CA VAL A 161 22.32 -17.32 -8.75
C VAL A 161 23.65 -16.62 -8.54
N ASN A 162 24.39 -17.00 -7.49
CA ASN A 162 25.69 -16.42 -7.15
C ASN A 162 25.68 -14.87 -7.09
N GLY A 163 24.58 -14.27 -6.62
CA GLY A 163 24.40 -12.82 -6.53
C GLY A 163 24.02 -12.12 -7.83
N ALA A 164 23.86 -12.85 -8.94
CA ALA A 164 23.37 -12.32 -10.20
C ALA A 164 21.88 -12.64 -10.38
N ARG A 165 21.13 -11.67 -10.93
CA ARG A 165 19.73 -11.86 -11.35
C ARG A 165 19.69 -12.60 -12.67
N VAL A 166 18.99 -13.73 -12.70
CA VAL A 166 18.82 -14.57 -13.89
C VAL A 166 17.34 -14.59 -14.27
N PRO A 167 16.98 -14.32 -15.55
CA PRO A 167 15.60 -14.40 -16.02
C PRO A 167 15.01 -15.79 -15.78
N PHE A 168 13.82 -15.84 -15.21
CA PHE A 168 13.08 -17.08 -14.95
C PHE A 168 12.25 -17.55 -16.16
N GLY A 169 12.11 -16.72 -17.21
CA GLY A 169 11.32 -17.05 -18.39
C GLY A 169 9.81 -16.91 -18.22
N VAL A 170 9.35 -16.43 -17.05
CA VAL A 170 7.95 -16.10 -16.77
C VAL A 170 7.79 -14.59 -16.70
N THR A 171 6.73 -14.10 -17.33
CA THR A 171 6.34 -12.69 -17.29
C THR A 171 4.98 -12.56 -16.62
N CYS A 172 4.79 -11.57 -15.77
CA CYS A 172 3.55 -11.37 -15.03
C CYS A 172 3.01 -9.94 -15.12
N ASP A 173 1.69 -9.83 -15.19
CA ASP A 173 0.97 -8.61 -14.87
C ASP A 173 0.56 -8.67 -13.39
N TRP A 174 0.79 -7.59 -12.65
CA TRP A 174 0.46 -7.45 -11.23
C TRP A 174 -0.48 -6.27 -11.01
N MET A 175 -1.38 -6.40 -10.03
CA MET A 175 -2.15 -5.30 -9.45
C MET A 175 -2.35 -5.57 -7.96
N ALA A 176 -2.08 -4.59 -7.11
CA ALA A 176 -2.36 -4.66 -5.70
C ALA A 176 -2.98 -3.35 -5.20
N LYS A 177 -3.81 -3.46 -4.17
CA LYS A 177 -4.28 -2.34 -3.38
C LYS A 177 -4.08 -2.66 -1.93
N LEU A 178 -3.36 -1.82 -1.20
CA LEU A 178 -3.28 -1.89 0.26
C LEU A 178 -4.04 -0.69 0.87
N HIS A 179 -4.75 -0.91 1.97
CA HIS A 179 -5.07 0.20 2.87
C HIS A 179 -3.84 0.56 3.73
N GLN A 180 -3.16 1.63 3.35
CA GLN A 180 -1.91 2.14 3.92
C GLN A 180 -2.13 3.56 4.48
N GLY A 181 -2.85 3.68 5.59
CA GLY A 181 -3.08 4.98 6.24
C GLY A 181 -1.81 5.52 6.93
N THR A 182 -1.01 6.35 6.28
CA THR A 182 0.24 6.88 6.89
C THR A 182 0.04 8.15 7.72
N HIS A 183 -1.19 8.46 8.13
CA HIS A 183 -1.51 9.75 8.76
C HIS A 183 -2.13 9.64 10.16
N SER A 184 -2.69 8.49 10.55
CA SER A 184 -3.48 8.35 11.78
C SER A 184 -2.87 7.37 12.80
N PRO A 185 -3.28 7.42 14.08
CA PRO A 185 -2.83 6.46 15.10
C PRO A 185 -3.29 5.02 14.82
N ASP A 186 -4.34 4.85 14.01
CA ASP A 186 -4.89 3.56 13.60
C ASP A 186 -3.80 2.66 13.00
N ALA A 187 -2.99 3.22 12.09
CA ALA A 187 -1.88 2.52 11.45
C ALA A 187 -0.73 2.16 12.38
N LEU A 188 -0.65 2.75 13.57
CA LEU A 188 0.33 2.36 14.59
C LEU A 188 -0.19 1.13 15.37
N VAL A 189 -1.47 1.13 15.75
CA VAL A 189 -2.03 0.15 16.70
C VAL A 189 -2.64 -1.08 16.02
N ASN A 190 -3.43 -0.88 14.98
CA ASN A 190 -4.17 -1.96 14.32
C ASN A 190 -3.26 -2.64 13.32
N ASN A 191 -3.11 -3.96 13.42
CA ASN A 191 -2.23 -4.73 12.54
C ASN A 191 -2.97 -5.31 11.31
N THR A 192 -4.25 -5.03 11.19
CA THR A 192 -5.13 -5.65 10.18
C THR A 192 -5.48 -4.63 9.11
N HIS A 193 -5.09 -4.90 7.86
CA HIS A 193 -5.25 -3.99 6.73
C HIS A 193 -5.77 -4.70 5.49
N GLU A 194 -6.77 -4.13 4.81
CA GLU A 194 -7.31 -4.74 3.60
C GLU A 194 -6.30 -4.69 2.46
N ILE A 195 -6.07 -5.86 1.87
CA ILE A 195 -5.34 -6.02 0.62
C ILE A 195 -6.24 -6.63 -0.45
N PHE A 196 -6.28 -6.01 -1.62
CA PHE A 196 -6.65 -6.66 -2.88
C PHE A 196 -5.37 -6.97 -3.64
N TYR A 197 -5.29 -8.17 -4.22
CA TYR A 197 -4.13 -8.64 -4.96
C TYR A 197 -4.59 -9.41 -6.18
N ALA A 198 -4.04 -9.07 -7.35
CA ALA A 198 -4.25 -9.80 -8.58
C ALA A 198 -2.93 -9.98 -9.33
N VAL A 199 -2.73 -11.17 -9.87
CA VAL A 199 -1.60 -11.50 -10.74
C VAL A 199 -2.03 -12.45 -11.83
N ARG A 200 -1.48 -12.27 -13.02
CA ARG A 200 -1.55 -13.25 -14.12
C ARG A 200 -0.17 -13.37 -14.75
N CYS A 201 0.33 -14.59 -14.90
CA CYS A 201 1.62 -14.86 -15.49
C CYS A 201 1.52 -15.74 -16.74
N SER A 202 2.58 -15.71 -17.55
CA SER A 202 2.70 -16.51 -18.78
C SER A 202 2.78 -18.03 -18.55
N ASP A 203 3.07 -18.48 -17.33
CA ASP A 203 3.07 -19.90 -16.94
C ASP A 203 1.68 -20.42 -16.49
N GLY A 204 0.64 -19.60 -16.63
CA GLY A 204 -0.71 -19.93 -16.21
C GLY A 204 -1.03 -19.55 -14.76
N THR A 205 -0.05 -19.06 -13.99
CA THR A 205 -0.31 -18.53 -12.63
C THR A 205 -1.37 -17.45 -12.71
N PHE A 206 -2.46 -17.63 -11.96
CA PHE A 206 -3.47 -16.61 -11.76
C PHE A 206 -3.95 -16.64 -10.31
N LEU A 207 -4.00 -15.48 -9.68
CA LEU A 207 -4.56 -15.28 -8.36
C LEU A 207 -5.27 -13.93 -8.35
N GLN A 208 -6.49 -13.88 -7.85
CA GLN A 208 -7.21 -12.68 -7.45
C GLN A 208 -7.72 -12.92 -6.03
N ALA A 209 -7.19 -12.19 -5.06
CA ALA A 209 -7.54 -12.34 -3.67
C ALA A 209 -7.83 -11.01 -2.98
N THR A 210 -8.83 -10.99 -2.11
CA THR A 210 -9.10 -9.87 -1.18
C THR A 210 -9.14 -10.42 0.24
N VAL A 211 -8.25 -9.91 1.10
CA VAL A 211 -8.15 -10.33 2.50
C VAL A 211 -7.82 -9.15 3.41
N LEU A 212 -8.10 -9.30 4.70
CA LEU A 212 -7.52 -8.53 5.78
C LEU A 212 -6.15 -9.11 6.13
N SER A 213 -5.11 -8.48 5.62
CA SER A 213 -3.73 -8.83 5.93
C SER A 213 -3.41 -8.50 7.38
N ARG A 214 -2.84 -9.48 8.11
CA ARG A 214 -2.29 -9.26 9.45
C ARG A 214 -0.81 -8.97 9.33
N ILE A 215 -0.45 -7.69 9.43
CA ILE A 215 0.90 -7.16 9.22
C ILE A 215 1.50 -6.87 10.60
N ASP A 216 2.45 -7.73 11.02
CA ASP A 216 3.02 -7.75 12.38
C ASP A 216 2.02 -8.19 13.46
N ARG A 217 2.47 -8.12 14.71
CA ARG A 217 1.69 -8.40 15.91
C ARG A 217 0.80 -7.22 16.26
N VAL A 218 -0.26 -7.54 16.99
CA VAL A 218 -1.23 -6.55 17.49
C VAL A 218 -0.53 -5.52 18.38
N ALA A 219 -0.89 -4.23 18.23
CA ALA A 219 -0.40 -3.10 19.02
C ALA A 219 1.14 -2.94 19.07
N ARG A 220 1.84 -3.44 18.04
CA ARG A 220 3.30 -3.44 17.94
C ARG A 220 3.75 -3.20 16.50
N PHE A 221 4.93 -2.60 16.36
CA PHE A 221 5.68 -2.51 15.11
C PHE A 221 7.19 -2.67 15.35
N GLU A 222 7.97 -2.79 14.27
CA GLU A 222 9.42 -2.79 14.28
C GLU A 222 9.95 -1.37 13.97
N ARG A 223 10.94 -0.89 14.73
CA ARG A 223 11.50 0.45 14.56
C ARG A 223 12.19 0.57 13.20
N GLY A 224 11.74 1.49 12.35
CA GLY A 224 12.24 1.65 10.98
C GLY A 224 13.76 1.88 10.86
N CYS A 225 14.33 2.71 11.73
CA CYS A 225 15.76 3.02 11.72
C CYS A 225 16.64 2.00 12.48
N ALA A 226 16.07 0.94 13.07
CA ALA A 226 16.79 -0.09 13.81
C ALA A 226 16.06 -1.43 13.75
N LYS A 227 16.17 -2.09 12.59
CA LYS A 227 15.57 -3.42 12.34
C LYS A 227 15.92 -4.41 13.46
N GLY A 228 14.95 -5.24 13.83
CA GLY A 228 14.99 -6.17 14.97
C GLY A 228 14.56 -5.56 16.31
N THR A 229 14.31 -4.24 16.38
CA THR A 229 13.84 -3.59 17.62
C THR A 229 12.35 -3.35 17.59
N PHE A 230 11.60 -3.97 18.50
CA PHE A 230 10.15 -3.85 18.54
C PHE A 230 9.67 -2.74 19.48
N VAL A 231 8.65 -2.00 19.05
CA VAL A 231 8.01 -0.92 19.80
C VAL A 231 6.56 -1.31 20.08
N LYS A 232 6.16 -1.23 21.36
CA LYS A 232 4.76 -1.30 21.76
C LYS A 232 4.14 0.08 21.62
N THR A 233 2.92 0.15 21.11
CA THR A 233 2.22 1.42 20.89
C THR A 233 1.52 1.96 22.13
N ASP A 234 1.21 1.09 23.10
CA ASP A 234 0.40 1.41 24.28
C ASP A 234 -0.96 2.04 23.91
N LEU A 235 -1.49 1.69 22.73
CA LEU A 235 -2.83 2.02 22.26
C LEU A 235 -3.72 0.77 22.29
N THR A 236 -5.03 0.96 22.45
CA THR A 236 -5.99 -0.13 22.45
C THR A 236 -6.28 -0.56 21.00
N PRO A 237 -5.92 -1.79 20.60
CA PRO A 237 -6.27 -2.31 19.28
C PRO A 237 -7.77 -2.60 19.20
N MET A 238 -8.25 -2.76 17.97
CA MET A 238 -9.59 -3.29 17.72
C MET A 238 -9.77 -4.67 18.39
N PRO A 239 -10.96 -4.97 18.95
CA PRO A 239 -11.25 -6.28 19.51
C PRO A 239 -11.07 -7.42 18.51
N GLY A 240 -10.61 -8.58 18.98
CA GLY A 240 -10.52 -9.79 18.17
C GLY A 240 -9.35 -9.84 17.19
N GLN A 241 -8.44 -8.85 17.19
CA GLN A 241 -7.24 -8.91 16.37
C GLN A 241 -6.30 -10.05 16.78
N LEU A 242 -5.77 -10.73 15.78
CA LEU A 242 -4.79 -11.79 15.93
C LEU A 242 -3.44 -11.36 15.37
N ASN A 243 -2.37 -11.93 15.91
CA ASN A 243 -1.02 -11.67 15.40
C ASN A 243 -0.86 -12.13 13.95
N GLY A 244 -0.10 -11.34 13.19
CA GLY A 244 0.30 -11.61 11.82
C GLY A 244 1.72 -12.15 11.70
N ARG A 245 2.08 -12.52 10.47
CA ARG A 245 3.44 -12.97 10.09
C ARG A 245 4.22 -11.93 9.30
N GLY A 246 3.56 -10.88 8.81
CA GLY A 246 4.21 -9.73 8.20
C GLY A 246 4.97 -8.87 9.22
N THR A 247 5.55 -7.78 8.77
CA THR A 247 6.25 -6.79 9.61
C THR A 247 5.85 -5.38 9.19
N ARG A 248 5.67 -4.50 10.17
CA ARG A 248 5.54 -3.05 9.94
C ARG A 248 6.77 -2.37 10.46
N LEU A 249 7.54 -1.77 9.56
CA LEU A 249 8.63 -0.88 9.91
C LEU A 249 8.09 0.53 9.96
N ILE A 250 8.08 1.14 11.15
CA ILE A 250 7.53 2.47 11.36
C ILE A 250 8.60 3.35 12.03
N PRO A 251 8.83 4.59 11.56
CA PRO A 251 9.72 5.51 12.24
C PRO A 251 9.11 5.92 13.59
N ASP A 252 9.95 5.99 14.61
CA ASP A 252 9.55 6.46 15.92
C ASP A 252 10.40 7.66 16.34
N ARG A 253 10.09 8.20 17.52
CA ARG A 253 10.81 9.33 18.08
C ARG A 253 12.33 9.08 18.21
N THR A 254 12.74 7.85 18.45
CA THR A 254 14.16 7.48 18.52
C THR A 254 14.84 7.69 17.17
N CYS A 255 14.15 7.38 16.06
CA CYS A 255 14.65 7.64 14.72
C CYS A 255 14.81 9.14 14.45
N ALA A 256 13.81 9.95 14.80
CA ALA A 256 13.86 11.40 14.68
C ALA A 256 15.02 12.01 15.50
N ASP A 257 15.14 11.62 16.77
CA ASP A 257 16.18 12.11 17.66
C ASP A 257 17.58 11.69 17.21
N LYS A 258 17.75 10.51 16.62
CA LYS A 258 19.08 10.02 16.23
C LYS A 258 19.55 10.53 14.87
N TYR A 259 18.64 10.60 13.90
CA TYR A 259 19.00 10.79 12.49
C TYR A 259 18.51 12.09 11.88
N LEU A 260 17.47 12.73 12.44
CA LEU A 260 16.92 13.98 11.91
C LEU A 260 17.41 15.18 12.71
N LEU A 261 17.31 15.15 14.04
CA LEU A 261 17.75 16.25 14.89
C LEU A 261 19.27 16.18 15.11
N VAL A 262 20.04 16.88 14.29
CA VAL A 262 21.51 16.76 14.26
C VAL A 262 22.19 18.06 14.72
N PRO A 263 23.40 17.98 15.31
CA PRO A 263 24.17 19.17 15.67
C PRO A 263 24.60 19.98 14.44
N ALA A 264 25.14 21.18 14.66
CA ALA A 264 25.75 21.97 13.59
C ALA A 264 26.87 21.19 12.88
N GLY A 265 27.00 21.37 11.56
CA GLY A 265 28.00 20.68 10.74
C GLY A 265 27.63 19.25 10.31
N ARG A 266 26.43 18.76 10.63
CA ARG A 266 25.89 17.47 10.15
C ARG A 266 24.62 17.66 9.31
N TRP A 267 24.35 16.70 8.44
CA TRP A 267 23.12 16.62 7.65
C TRP A 267 22.13 15.61 8.25
N SER A 268 20.84 15.90 8.15
CA SER A 268 19.79 14.96 8.54
C SER A 268 19.69 13.81 7.55
N SER A 269 19.32 12.62 8.03
CA SER A 269 19.08 11.43 7.20
C SER A 269 17.58 11.12 7.15
N TYR A 270 16.88 11.66 6.16
CA TYR A 270 15.41 11.53 6.04
C TYR A 270 14.95 10.10 5.72
N SER A 271 15.84 9.24 5.20
CA SER A 271 15.60 7.80 5.08
C SER A 271 15.30 7.12 6.43
N ALA A 272 15.62 7.75 7.57
CA ALA A 272 15.22 7.24 8.88
C ALA A 272 13.72 7.40 9.18
N LEU A 273 12.99 8.17 8.36
CA LEU A 273 11.52 8.25 8.37
C LEU A 273 10.86 7.17 7.49
N TYR A 274 11.62 6.34 6.78
CA TYR A 274 11.07 5.31 5.91
C TYR A 274 10.09 4.38 6.64
N GLU A 275 8.92 4.16 6.03
CA GLU A 275 7.94 3.15 6.43
C GLU A 275 7.94 1.98 5.45
N ASP A 276 7.71 0.78 5.98
CA ASP A 276 7.60 -0.44 5.17
C ASP A 276 6.56 -1.39 5.76
N TRP A 277 5.69 -1.87 4.90
CA TRP A 277 4.54 -2.69 5.24
C TRP A 277 4.68 -4.02 4.51
N VAL A 278 5.36 -4.97 5.14
CA VAL A 278 5.67 -6.27 4.58
C VAL A 278 4.55 -7.24 4.94
N THR A 279 3.75 -7.64 3.95
CA THR A 279 2.60 -8.54 4.21
C THR A 279 3.02 -10.01 4.17
N SER A 280 2.14 -10.90 4.63
CA SER A 280 2.32 -12.35 4.51
C SER A 280 0.95 -13.00 4.54
N ASN A 281 0.40 -13.27 3.36
CA ASN A 281 -1.01 -13.63 3.19
C ASN A 281 -1.14 -15.06 2.71
N TYR A 282 -2.15 -15.76 3.24
CA TYR A 282 -2.41 -17.16 2.92
C TYR A 282 -3.89 -17.35 2.60
N LEU A 283 -4.18 -18.15 1.59
CA LEU A 283 -5.47 -18.80 1.44
C LEU A 283 -5.33 -20.25 1.94
N ARG A 284 -6.14 -20.65 2.93
CA ARG A 284 -6.06 -21.97 3.56
C ARG A 284 -7.43 -22.59 3.74
N ASP A 285 -7.54 -23.90 3.50
CA ASP A 285 -8.74 -24.64 3.87
C ASP A 285 -8.85 -24.87 5.39
N ALA A 286 -9.96 -25.47 5.83
CA ALA A 286 -10.23 -25.73 7.24
C ALA A 286 -9.21 -26.68 7.90
N SER A 287 -8.47 -27.48 7.13
CA SER A 287 -7.38 -28.33 7.65
C SER A 287 -6.07 -27.56 7.85
N GLY A 288 -6.01 -26.31 7.39
CA GLY A 288 -4.82 -25.47 7.39
C GLY A 288 -3.92 -25.69 6.16
N ARG A 289 -4.31 -26.53 5.21
CA ARG A 289 -3.59 -26.74 3.95
C ARG A 289 -3.61 -25.46 3.13
N GLN A 290 -2.44 -25.05 2.67
CA GLN A 290 -2.27 -23.87 1.83
C GLN A 290 -2.83 -24.12 0.43
N ILE A 291 -3.62 -23.18 -0.06
CA ILE A 291 -4.10 -23.08 -1.44
C ILE A 291 -3.27 -22.04 -2.19
N ALA A 292 -3.00 -20.90 -1.56
CA ALA A 292 -2.15 -19.85 -2.12
C ALA A 292 -1.40 -19.08 -1.02
N TYR A 293 -0.27 -18.51 -1.38
CA TYR A 293 0.53 -17.57 -0.60
C TYR A 293 0.92 -16.38 -1.46
N PHE A 294 0.86 -15.18 -0.88
CA PHE A 294 1.31 -13.95 -1.53
C PHE A 294 1.74 -12.91 -0.49
N ASP A 295 2.79 -12.17 -0.78
CA ASP A 295 3.40 -11.25 0.19
C ASP A 295 3.91 -9.94 -0.43
N PRO A 296 3.05 -9.15 -1.10
CA PRO A 296 3.46 -7.83 -1.54
C PRO A 296 3.87 -6.93 -0.35
N HIS A 297 4.75 -5.97 -0.64
CA HIS A 297 5.33 -5.07 0.34
C HIS A 297 5.11 -3.64 -0.12
N PHE A 298 4.88 -2.72 0.81
CA PHE A 298 4.52 -1.34 0.50
C PHE A 298 5.33 -0.38 1.34
N ALA A 299 6.13 0.44 0.67
CA ALA A 299 7.05 1.36 1.28
C ALA A 299 6.62 2.81 1.08
N VAL A 300 6.89 3.66 2.07
CA VAL A 300 6.64 5.11 2.01
C VAL A 300 7.91 5.84 2.44
N PHE A 301 8.42 6.69 1.55
CA PHE A 301 9.65 7.45 1.78
C PHE A 301 9.40 8.77 2.52
N ASN A 302 8.21 9.35 2.37
CA ASN A 302 7.85 10.65 2.95
C ASN A 302 6.58 10.59 3.83
N PRO A 303 6.50 9.68 4.82
CA PRO A 303 5.29 9.54 5.62
C PRO A 303 4.98 10.83 6.39
N ALA A 304 3.70 11.14 6.52
CA ALA A 304 3.24 12.34 7.20
C ALA A 304 3.49 12.31 8.72
N ARG A 305 3.59 11.11 9.31
CA ARG A 305 3.69 10.89 10.76
C ARG A 305 4.84 9.98 11.16
N TYR A 306 5.18 10.06 12.45
CA TYR A 306 6.03 9.09 13.13
C TYR A 306 5.43 8.78 14.52
N HIS A 307 5.78 7.62 15.09
CA HIS A 307 5.32 7.26 16.43
C HIS A 307 6.08 8.04 17.51
N ASP A 308 5.36 8.77 18.36
CA ASP A 308 5.95 9.56 19.44
C ASP A 308 5.33 9.19 20.80
N PRO A 309 6.03 8.40 21.64
CA PRO A 309 5.48 7.96 22.92
C PRO A 309 5.37 9.10 23.96
N ARG A 310 5.75 10.33 23.63
CA ARG A 310 5.67 11.47 24.56
C ARG A 310 4.33 12.20 24.48
N VAL A 311 3.55 11.98 23.42
CA VAL A 311 2.23 12.60 23.23
C VAL A 311 1.11 11.58 23.45
N ALA A 312 -0.06 12.04 23.87
CA ALA A 312 -1.19 11.16 24.21
C ALA A 312 -1.71 10.36 23.00
N SER A 313 -1.70 10.95 21.80
CA SER A 313 -2.07 10.28 20.54
C SER A 313 -1.08 9.22 20.08
N ARG A 314 0.13 9.18 20.69
CA ARG A 314 1.30 8.41 20.23
C ARG A 314 1.74 8.73 18.80
N LEU A 315 1.27 9.84 18.25
CA LEU A 315 1.46 10.26 16.87
C LEU A 315 1.88 11.72 16.83
N SER A 316 3.00 11.98 16.18
CA SER A 316 3.49 13.33 15.84
C SER A 316 3.75 13.41 14.33
N TYR A 317 3.75 14.63 13.78
CA TYR A 317 3.93 14.83 12.34
C TYR A 317 5.39 15.06 11.96
N ALA A 318 5.81 14.48 10.83
CA ALA A 318 7.18 14.61 10.34
C ALA A 318 7.55 16.08 10.06
N LEU A 319 6.60 16.89 9.58
CA LEU A 319 6.81 18.32 9.33
C LEU A 319 7.16 19.10 10.61
N ASP A 320 6.64 18.71 11.77
CA ASP A 320 6.92 19.41 13.03
C ASP A 320 8.41 19.35 13.40
N LEU A 321 9.10 18.28 13.00
CA LEU A 321 10.55 18.11 13.17
C LEU A 321 11.35 19.20 12.43
N CYS A 322 10.80 19.82 11.39
CA CYS A 322 11.45 20.91 10.66
C CYS A 322 11.63 22.17 11.52
N TYR A 323 10.70 22.38 12.45
CA TYR A 323 10.71 23.54 13.34
C TYR A 323 11.30 23.23 14.71
N GLU A 324 11.44 21.95 15.05
CA GLU A 324 11.95 21.54 16.35
C GLU A 324 13.43 21.92 16.54
N ARG A 325 13.74 22.39 17.75
CA ARG A 325 15.10 22.71 18.22
C ARG A 325 15.26 22.12 19.61
N ILE A 326 16.31 21.32 19.82
CA ILE A 326 16.64 20.75 21.13
C ILE A 326 18.00 21.28 21.57
N GLY A 327 18.12 21.69 22.83
CA GLY A 327 19.34 22.29 23.37
C GLY A 327 19.53 23.75 22.95
N SER A 328 20.68 24.32 23.29
CA SER A 328 20.99 25.74 23.06
C SER A 328 22.44 25.96 22.62
N GLY A 329 22.70 27.12 22.00
CA GLY A 329 24.03 27.50 21.52
C GLY A 329 24.66 26.45 20.61
N SER A 330 25.92 26.10 20.87
CA SER A 330 26.69 25.11 20.10
C SER A 330 26.17 23.67 20.23
N THR A 331 25.33 23.38 21.23
CA THR A 331 24.72 22.06 21.44
C THR A 331 23.36 21.91 20.77
N GLN A 332 22.86 22.97 20.12
CA GLN A 332 21.54 22.94 19.49
C GLN A 332 21.50 21.89 18.36
N ARG A 333 20.50 21.02 18.45
CA ARG A 333 20.16 20.01 17.45
C ARG A 333 18.90 20.40 16.71
N ARG A 334 18.92 20.24 15.40
CA ARG A 334 17.79 20.52 14.51
C ARG A 334 17.87 19.70 13.23
N THR A 335 16.77 19.63 12.51
CA THR A 335 16.75 19.18 11.12
C THR A 335 17.56 20.12 10.22
N ARG A 336 18.28 19.55 9.25
CA ARG A 336 19.19 20.26 8.34
C ARG A 336 19.20 19.61 6.96
N GLY A 337 19.06 20.41 5.92
CA GLY A 337 19.01 19.99 4.52
C GLY A 337 17.72 19.29 4.13
N GLY A 338 17.70 18.75 2.91
CA GLY A 338 16.65 17.90 2.39
C GLY A 338 15.25 18.50 2.49
N GLU A 339 14.30 17.64 2.85
CA GLU A 339 12.86 17.86 2.82
C GLU A 339 12.46 19.04 3.69
N CYS A 340 13.03 19.20 4.91
CA CYS A 340 12.69 20.35 5.74
C CYS A 340 13.18 21.67 5.17
N ASP A 341 14.44 21.76 4.74
CA ASP A 341 14.98 23.03 4.23
C ASP A 341 14.30 23.40 2.90
N TRP A 342 14.06 22.44 2.01
CA TRP A 342 13.37 22.72 0.74
C TRP A 342 11.88 23.02 0.94
N GLY A 343 11.17 22.18 1.70
CA GLY A 343 9.73 22.32 1.91
C GLY A 343 9.34 23.56 2.71
N THR A 344 10.19 24.02 3.63
CA THR A 344 9.93 25.24 4.44
C THR A 344 10.59 26.50 3.88
N ASN A 345 11.20 26.44 2.68
CA ASN A 345 12.02 27.51 2.13
C ASN A 345 13.05 28.04 3.16
N TYR A 346 13.90 27.14 3.63
CA TYR A 346 14.94 27.38 4.63
C TYR A 346 14.41 28.02 5.93
N GLY A 347 13.20 27.62 6.33
CA GLY A 347 12.51 28.12 7.53
C GLY A 347 11.78 29.45 7.35
N GLN A 348 11.68 30.00 6.13
CA GLN A 348 10.90 31.21 5.85
C GLN A 348 9.40 30.95 5.84
N LEU A 349 8.97 29.72 5.55
CA LEU A 349 7.58 29.30 5.57
C LEU A 349 7.26 28.56 6.86
N LYS A 350 6.14 28.94 7.48
CA LYS A 350 5.53 28.17 8.57
C LYS A 350 4.30 27.45 8.03
N LEU A 351 4.47 26.16 7.76
CA LEU A 351 3.46 25.25 7.25
C LEU A 351 2.86 24.41 8.39
N THR A 352 1.58 24.09 8.27
CA THR A 352 0.93 23.04 9.07
C THR A 352 1.17 21.67 8.42
N TRP A 353 1.06 20.59 9.20
CA TRP A 353 1.38 19.22 8.75
C TRP A 353 0.58 18.76 7.51
N ASP A 354 -0.65 19.27 7.38
CA ASP A 354 -1.64 19.04 6.32
C ASP A 354 -1.59 20.08 5.20
N ASP A 355 -0.61 21.00 5.18
CA ASP A 355 -0.46 21.95 4.09
C ASP A 355 -0.02 21.23 2.79
N PRO A 356 -0.63 21.50 1.63
CA PRO A 356 -0.24 20.90 0.34
C PRO A 356 1.21 21.14 -0.08
N ARG A 357 1.89 22.10 0.53
CA ARG A 357 3.33 22.36 0.30
C ARG A 357 4.23 21.50 1.20
N SER A 358 3.67 20.78 2.17
CA SER A 358 4.41 19.86 3.03
C SER A 358 5.06 18.76 2.18
N PRO A 359 6.36 18.49 2.33
CA PRO A 359 7.02 17.38 1.65
C PRO A 359 6.64 16.01 2.26
N PHE A 360 5.99 15.99 3.42
CA PHE A 360 5.61 14.79 4.17
C PHE A 360 4.10 14.53 4.03
N ASN A 361 3.71 13.97 2.89
CA ASN A 361 2.31 13.71 2.53
C ASN A 361 2.04 12.23 2.17
N GLY A 362 3.00 11.33 2.38
CA GLY A 362 2.83 9.90 2.11
C GLY A 362 2.67 9.51 0.63
N SER A 363 2.87 10.44 -0.32
CA SER A 363 2.71 10.18 -1.74
C SER A 363 3.97 9.63 -2.42
N HIS A 364 5.14 9.61 -1.78
CA HIS A 364 6.35 9.02 -2.34
C HIS A 364 6.48 7.59 -1.84
N ARG A 365 6.23 6.62 -2.75
CA ARG A 365 6.09 5.21 -2.39
C ARG A 365 6.79 4.27 -3.34
N GLU A 366 6.95 3.04 -2.90
CA GLU A 366 7.40 1.91 -3.70
C GLU A 366 6.58 0.68 -3.30
N THR A 367 6.28 -0.16 -4.28
CA THR A 367 5.61 -1.44 -4.06
C THR A 367 6.50 -2.55 -4.55
N TYR A 368 6.54 -3.63 -3.79
CA TYR A 368 7.29 -4.83 -4.12
C TYR A 368 6.32 -5.96 -4.41
N PHE A 369 6.38 -6.51 -5.62
CA PHE A 369 5.75 -7.78 -5.96
C PHE A 369 6.77 -8.89 -5.74
N ASN A 370 6.56 -9.69 -4.68
CA ASN A 370 7.53 -10.67 -4.23
C ASN A 370 7.09 -12.09 -4.59
N GLN A 371 6.69 -12.91 -3.62
CA GLN A 371 6.29 -14.27 -3.88
C GLN A 371 4.80 -14.36 -4.18
N THR A 372 4.46 -15.20 -5.16
CA THR A 372 3.14 -15.79 -5.30
C THR A 372 3.30 -17.28 -5.50
N THR A 373 2.76 -18.06 -4.57
CA THR A 373 2.74 -19.52 -4.63
C THR A 373 1.31 -20.01 -4.65
N ILE A 374 0.99 -20.94 -5.53
CA ILE A 374 -0.28 -21.62 -5.65
C ILE A 374 -0.01 -23.12 -5.48
N SER A 375 -0.74 -23.77 -4.57
CA SER A 375 -0.82 -25.23 -4.43
C SER A 375 -2.28 -25.65 -4.57
N ASN A 376 -2.76 -25.61 -5.82
CA ASN A 376 -4.15 -25.86 -6.18
C ASN A 376 -4.26 -26.77 -7.43
N ALA A 377 -3.29 -27.67 -7.62
CA ALA A 377 -3.31 -28.62 -8.74
C ALA A 377 -4.59 -29.46 -8.74
N GLY A 378 -5.33 -29.43 -9.85
CA GLY A 378 -6.63 -30.10 -9.99
C GLY A 378 -7.75 -29.56 -9.08
N GLY A 379 -7.51 -28.43 -8.41
CA GLY A 379 -8.46 -27.80 -7.50
C GLY A 379 -9.47 -26.90 -8.23
N PRO A 380 -10.51 -26.42 -7.53
CA PRO A 380 -11.44 -25.46 -8.08
C PRO A 380 -10.76 -24.11 -8.36
N THR A 381 -11.29 -23.37 -9.33
CA THR A 381 -10.78 -22.03 -9.67
C THR A 381 -11.36 -20.91 -8.82
N THR A 382 -12.38 -21.24 -8.02
CA THR A 382 -13.01 -20.33 -7.05
C THR A 382 -13.02 -20.98 -5.68
N TRP A 383 -12.54 -20.23 -4.69
CA TRP A 383 -12.58 -20.59 -3.27
C TRP A 383 -13.27 -19.48 -2.50
N TYR A 384 -14.09 -19.82 -1.50
CA TYR A 384 -14.69 -18.86 -0.58
C TYR A 384 -13.93 -18.93 0.72
N THR A 385 -13.32 -17.82 1.17
CA THR A 385 -12.54 -17.79 2.43
C THR A 385 -13.17 -16.84 3.43
N ASP A 386 -12.83 -17.00 4.70
CA ASP A 386 -13.07 -15.94 5.67
C ASP A 386 -12.25 -14.67 5.31
N PRO A 387 -12.51 -13.52 5.94
CA PRO A 387 -11.83 -12.26 5.61
C PRO A 387 -10.31 -12.32 5.77
N PHE A 388 -9.76 -13.25 6.55
CA PHE A 388 -8.32 -13.40 6.78
C PHE A 388 -7.67 -14.45 5.86
N GLY A 389 -8.43 -14.99 4.88
CA GLY A 389 -7.98 -16.03 3.96
C GLY A 389 -8.05 -17.46 4.53
N GLY A 390 -8.64 -17.67 5.69
CA GLY A 390 -8.85 -19.00 6.27
C GLY A 390 -10.15 -19.66 5.80
N ASN A 391 -10.39 -20.88 6.30
CA ASN A 391 -11.64 -21.61 6.11
C ASN A 391 -12.10 -21.74 4.65
N ALA A 392 -11.16 -21.88 3.71
CA ALA A 392 -11.47 -21.98 2.30
C ALA A 392 -12.43 -23.13 1.99
N SER A 393 -13.52 -22.80 1.30
CA SER A 393 -14.61 -23.70 0.93
C SER A 393 -14.92 -23.58 -0.57
N ARG A 394 -15.52 -24.64 -1.13
CA ARG A 394 -16.04 -24.63 -2.51
C ARG A 394 -17.42 -23.96 -2.61
N THR A 395 -18.11 -23.80 -1.49
CA THR A 395 -19.42 -23.17 -1.39
C THR A 395 -19.31 -21.88 -0.59
N PRO A 396 -20.07 -20.83 -0.94
CA PRO A 396 -20.15 -19.62 -0.13
C PRO A 396 -20.62 -19.95 1.30
N PHE A 397 -20.17 -19.13 2.26
CA PHE A 397 -20.68 -19.09 3.63
C PHE A 397 -20.78 -17.64 4.12
N THR A 398 -21.43 -17.43 5.26
CA THR A 398 -21.64 -16.09 5.84
C THR A 398 -20.31 -15.37 6.06
N GLY A 399 -20.17 -14.17 5.51
CA GLY A 399 -18.93 -13.38 5.61
C GLY A 399 -17.77 -13.93 4.78
N SER A 400 -18.02 -14.87 3.87
CA SER A 400 -17.00 -15.36 2.96
C SER A 400 -16.74 -14.39 1.80
N ILE A 401 -15.50 -14.37 1.33
CA ILE A 401 -15.06 -13.62 0.15
C ILE A 401 -14.66 -14.64 -0.92
N ALA A 402 -15.19 -14.45 -2.13
CA ALA A 402 -14.79 -15.25 -3.29
C ALA A 402 -13.37 -14.85 -3.75
N GLN A 403 -12.48 -15.83 -3.79
CA GLN A 403 -11.11 -15.74 -4.27
C GLN A 403 -11.00 -16.53 -5.57
N ARG A 404 -10.30 -16.00 -6.58
CA ARG A 404 -10.03 -16.73 -7.82
C ARG A 404 -8.59 -17.21 -7.84
N VAL A 405 -8.38 -18.50 -8.08
CA VAL A 405 -7.07 -19.16 -8.00
C VAL A 405 -6.92 -20.10 -9.18
N ALA A 406 -5.80 -20.08 -9.90
CA ALA A 406 -5.55 -21.04 -10.96
C ALA A 406 -5.54 -22.49 -10.44
N SER A 407 -6.02 -23.43 -11.26
CA SER A 407 -5.97 -24.88 -10.95
C SER A 407 -4.60 -25.45 -11.33
N LEU A 408 -3.55 -25.00 -10.65
CA LEU A 408 -2.18 -25.45 -10.87
C LEU A 408 -1.39 -25.49 -9.56
N ASP A 409 -0.19 -26.06 -9.62
CA ASP A 409 0.82 -25.90 -8.57
C ASP A 409 2.04 -25.22 -9.19
N ASN A 410 2.46 -24.09 -8.64
CA ASN A 410 3.68 -23.37 -9.06
C ASN A 410 4.71 -23.28 -7.92
N THR A 411 4.63 -24.17 -6.93
CA THR A 411 5.60 -24.24 -5.84
C THR A 411 7.00 -24.45 -6.37
N ARG A 412 7.96 -23.76 -5.75
CA ARG A 412 9.36 -23.77 -6.16
C ARG A 412 10.25 -23.98 -4.94
N PRO A 413 11.40 -24.66 -5.09
CA PRO A 413 12.34 -24.86 -3.98
C PRO A 413 13.18 -23.61 -3.67
N TYR A 414 13.06 -22.55 -4.47
CA TYR A 414 13.77 -21.28 -4.32
C TYR A 414 12.80 -20.10 -4.42
N PRO A 415 13.07 -19.00 -3.71
CA PRO A 415 12.30 -17.77 -3.87
C PRO A 415 12.66 -17.09 -5.18
N LEU A 416 11.70 -16.36 -5.75
CA LEU A 416 11.99 -15.39 -6.80
C LEU A 416 12.52 -14.09 -6.23
N GLU A 417 13.22 -13.33 -7.06
CA GLU A 417 13.61 -11.96 -6.77
C GLU A 417 12.38 -11.06 -6.62
N SER A 418 12.41 -10.21 -5.61
CA SER A 418 11.37 -9.19 -5.43
C SER A 418 11.43 -8.14 -6.54
N GLN A 419 10.27 -7.77 -7.06
CA GLN A 419 10.10 -6.80 -8.15
C GLN A 419 9.64 -5.48 -7.56
N ALA A 420 10.57 -4.55 -7.40
CA ALA A 420 10.30 -3.22 -6.87
C ALA A 420 9.84 -2.29 -8.00
N VAL A 421 8.72 -1.59 -7.78
CA VAL A 421 8.16 -0.62 -8.73
C VAL A 421 7.72 0.64 -7.99
N GLY A 422 7.75 1.77 -8.68
CA GLY A 422 7.10 2.98 -8.18
C GLY A 422 7.97 4.02 -7.49
N ALA A 423 9.19 3.68 -7.06
CA ALA A 423 10.05 4.59 -6.28
C ALA A 423 10.30 5.96 -6.93
N ASN A 424 10.24 6.07 -8.25
CA ASN A 424 10.43 7.32 -8.99
C ASN A 424 9.13 7.91 -9.58
N ARG A 425 7.96 7.36 -9.20
CA ARG A 425 6.68 7.80 -9.75
C ARG A 425 6.11 8.99 -8.97
N PRO A 426 5.53 9.98 -9.67
CA PRO A 426 4.78 11.05 -9.02
C PRO A 426 3.35 10.57 -8.72
N TYR A 427 3.11 9.96 -7.55
CA TYR A 427 1.73 9.68 -7.12
C TYR A 427 1.01 10.90 -6.59
N GLY A 428 1.78 11.87 -6.08
CA GLY A 428 1.25 13.16 -5.67
C GLY A 428 0.58 13.88 -6.85
N GLY A 429 -0.03 15.02 -6.54
CA GLY A 429 -0.74 15.80 -7.53
C GLY A 429 -1.15 17.14 -6.95
N GLN A 430 -1.79 17.95 -7.79
CA GLN A 430 -2.36 19.21 -7.33
C GLN A 430 -3.30 18.96 -6.15
N GLY A 431 -3.02 19.62 -5.03
CA GLY A 431 -3.81 19.53 -3.81
C GLY A 431 -3.58 18.28 -2.96
N VAL A 432 -2.69 17.34 -3.32
CA VAL A 432 -2.42 16.18 -2.44
C VAL A 432 -1.68 16.64 -1.18
N HIS A 433 -2.24 16.34 -0.02
CA HIS A 433 -1.70 16.71 1.29
C HIS A 433 -2.06 15.65 2.34
N ALA A 434 -1.41 15.67 3.49
CA ALA A 434 -1.83 14.82 4.61
C ALA A 434 -3.20 15.29 5.13
N PRO A 435 -4.16 14.42 5.48
CA PRO A 435 -4.06 12.96 5.51
C PRO A 435 -4.09 12.33 4.11
N ASN A 436 -3.09 11.49 3.84
CA ASN A 436 -2.97 10.72 2.60
C ASN A 436 -2.23 9.41 2.86
#